data_AF-A0A0Q7YJI4-F1
#
_entry.id   AF-A0A0Q7YJI4-F1
#
_cell.length_a   1.000
_cell.length_b   1.000
_cell.length_c   1.000
_cell.angle_alpha   90.00
_cell.angle_beta   90.00
_cell.angle_gamma   90.00
#
_symmetry.space_group_name_H-M   'P 1'
#
loop_
_entity.id
_entity.type
_entity.pdbx_description
1 polymer ?
#
loop_
_entity_poly.entity_id
_entity_poly.type
_entity_poly.pdbx_seq_one_letter_code
_entity_poly.pdbx_strand_id
1 'polypeptide(L)'
;MNGEAHLSDLSLRLLGRPYADLDPDECRVIAAIANRQLISRDAADLDDAEATFGARLSDKVAAVGGSWSFIILFTAVLLGWMLLNSDVLARWGMAFDPYPFIFLNLMLSTLAAVQAPIIMMSQNRAAAKDRIAAGLDYEINLRAELEIMRLHEKVDQLTEAVKALKVQP
;
A
#
# COMPACT_ATOMS: atom_id res chain seq x y z
N MET A 1 -0.75 31.73 4.42
CA MET A 1 0.16 31.80 5.58
C MET A 1 0.50 30.43 6.19
N ASN A 2 -0.14 29.30 5.81
CA ASN A 2 0.16 27.97 6.41
C ASN A 2 1.36 27.20 5.81
N GLY A 3 1.79 27.53 4.58
CA GLY A 3 2.85 26.77 3.89
C GLY A 3 4.25 26.93 4.48
N GLU A 4 4.64 28.15 4.84
CA GLU A 4 5.97 28.43 5.41
C GLU A 4 6.14 27.82 6.81
N ALA A 5 5.12 27.90 7.66
CA ALA A 5 5.16 27.30 9.00
C ALA A 5 5.36 25.78 8.95
N HIS A 6 4.73 25.12 7.98
CA HIS A 6 4.85 23.68 7.76
C HIS A 6 6.24 23.29 7.21
N LEU A 7 6.79 24.07 6.27
CA LEU A 7 8.15 23.88 5.75
C LEU A 7 9.20 24.03 6.85
N SER A 8 9.02 25.01 7.74
CA SER A 8 9.91 25.22 8.89
C SER A 8 9.81 24.12 9.96
N ASP A 9 8.64 23.53 10.20
CA ASP A 9 8.50 22.39 11.12
C ASP A 9 9.17 21.13 10.55
N LEU A 10 8.97 20.87 9.26
CA LEU A 10 9.62 19.76 8.54
C LEU A 10 11.15 19.88 8.53
N SER A 11 11.69 21.08 8.27
CA SER A 11 13.12 21.31 8.27
C SER A 11 13.72 21.09 9.67
N LEU A 12 13.04 21.55 10.72
CA LEU A 12 13.46 21.33 12.11
C LEU A 12 13.40 19.86 12.50
N ARG A 13 12.37 19.11 12.10
CA ARG A 13 12.24 17.69 12.43
C ARG A 13 13.24 16.79 11.69
N LEU A 14 13.48 17.07 10.41
CA LEU A 14 14.31 16.21 9.55
C LEU A 14 15.79 16.57 9.59
N LEU A 15 16.10 17.86 9.71
CA LEU A 15 17.46 18.38 9.59
C LEU A 15 17.94 19.12 10.84
N GLY A 16 17.05 19.36 11.82
CA GLY A 16 17.40 20.06 13.07
C GLY A 16 17.74 21.54 12.87
N ARG A 17 17.46 22.11 11.68
CA ARG A 17 17.81 23.49 11.31
C ARG A 17 16.60 24.28 10.81
N PRO A 18 16.55 25.60 11.08
CA PRO A 18 15.48 26.45 10.58
C PRO A 18 15.50 26.55 9.06
N TYR A 19 14.33 26.59 8.41
CA TYR A 19 14.20 26.66 6.94
C TYR A 19 15.03 27.78 6.29
N ALA A 20 15.24 28.89 7.01
CA ALA A 20 15.99 30.05 6.55
C ALA A 20 17.52 29.83 6.45
N ASP A 21 18.07 28.82 7.12
CA ASP A 21 19.51 28.53 7.15
C ASP A 21 19.90 27.37 6.23
N LEU A 22 18.97 26.87 5.42
CA LEU A 22 19.22 25.76 4.49
C LEU A 22 19.81 26.25 3.17
N ASP A 23 20.68 25.41 2.62
CA ASP A 23 21.22 25.63 1.28
C ASP A 23 20.10 25.51 0.22
N PRO A 24 20.26 26.12 -0.97
CA PRO A 24 19.22 26.12 -2.02
C PRO A 24 18.75 24.72 -2.40
N ASP A 25 19.65 23.74 -2.42
CA ASP A 25 19.33 22.35 -2.73
C ASP A 25 18.49 21.69 -1.61
N GLU A 26 18.78 22.00 -0.35
CA GLU A 26 18.08 21.41 0.79
C GLU A 26 16.68 22.02 0.94
N CYS A 27 16.55 23.33 0.71
CA CYS A 27 15.25 24.00 0.57
C CYS A 27 14.40 23.33 -0.52
N ARG A 28 15.00 22.96 -1.66
CA ARG A 28 14.32 22.34 -2.78
C ARG A 28 13.80 20.93 -2.44
N VAL A 29 14.58 20.15 -1.69
CA VAL A 29 14.16 18.82 -1.18
C VAL A 29 13.05 18.95 -0.14
N ILE A 30 13.18 19.85 0.84
CA ILE A 30 12.13 20.08 1.86
C ILE A 30 10.82 20.57 1.19
N ALA A 31 10.93 21.47 0.21
CA ALA A 31 9.77 21.93 -0.55
C ALA A 31 9.11 20.82 -1.36
N ALA A 32 9.88 19.91 -1.97
CA ALA A 32 9.35 18.74 -2.68
C ALA A 32 8.62 17.76 -1.74
N ILE A 33 9.22 17.47 -0.58
CA ILE A 33 8.64 16.61 0.47
C ILE A 33 7.33 17.22 0.99
N ALA A 34 7.33 18.51 1.31
CA ALA A 34 6.17 19.20 1.88
C ALA A 34 5.01 19.32 0.88
N ASN A 35 5.27 19.64 -0.39
CA ASN A 35 4.22 19.75 -1.41
C ASN A 35 3.52 18.42 -1.62
N ARG A 36 4.24 17.30 -1.51
CA ARG A 36 3.69 15.98 -1.81
C ARG A 36 3.07 15.28 -0.60
N GLN A 37 3.51 15.59 0.62
CA GLN A 37 2.81 15.19 1.85
C GLN A 37 1.39 15.76 1.92
N LEU A 38 1.18 16.99 1.44
CA LEU A 38 -0.15 17.58 1.34
C LEU A 38 -1.04 16.81 0.35
N ILE A 39 -0.51 16.44 -0.83
CA ILE A 39 -1.26 15.71 -1.86
C ILE A 39 -1.61 14.27 -1.42
N SER A 40 -0.69 13.56 -0.74
CA SER A 40 -0.94 12.20 -0.27
C SER A 40 -1.88 12.15 0.93
N ARG A 41 -1.82 13.15 1.81
CA ARG A 41 -2.68 13.23 2.98
C ARG A 41 -4.11 13.61 2.60
N ASP A 42 -4.30 14.54 1.67
CA ASP A 42 -5.63 14.84 1.12
C ASP A 42 -6.23 13.61 0.42
N ALA A 43 -5.45 12.85 -0.36
CA ALA A 43 -5.97 11.63 -1.01
C ALA A 43 -6.33 10.51 -0.02
N ALA A 44 -5.58 10.37 1.08
CA ALA A 44 -5.85 9.37 2.12
C ALA A 44 -6.99 9.80 3.06
N ASP A 45 -7.06 11.08 3.43
CA ASP A 45 -8.15 11.62 4.25
C ASP A 45 -9.48 11.65 3.46
N LEU A 46 -9.46 11.79 2.13
CA LEU A 46 -10.65 11.62 1.28
C LEU A 46 -11.12 10.15 1.22
N ASP A 47 -10.20 9.17 1.24
CA ASP A 47 -10.52 7.73 1.23
C ASP A 47 -11.00 7.23 2.61
N ASP A 48 -10.45 7.79 3.71
CA ASP A 48 -10.86 7.46 5.09
C ASP A 48 -12.14 8.21 5.54
N ALA A 49 -12.36 9.45 5.08
CA ALA A 49 -13.58 10.20 5.39
C ALA A 49 -14.83 9.62 4.67
N GLU A 50 -14.65 8.94 3.53
CA GLU A 50 -15.70 8.20 2.82
C GLU A 50 -15.70 6.69 3.11
N ALA A 51 -14.97 6.21 4.12
CA ALA A 51 -14.94 4.80 4.52
C ALA A 51 -16.28 4.34 5.10
N THR A 52 -17.24 4.13 4.20
CA THR A 52 -18.58 3.62 4.47
C THR A 52 -18.46 2.22 5.05
N PHE A 53 -19.48 1.79 5.81
CA PHE A 53 -19.57 0.46 6.41
C PHE A 53 -19.22 -0.69 5.43
N GLY A 54 -19.52 -0.50 4.13
CA GLY A 54 -19.18 -1.42 3.05
C GLY A 54 -17.68 -1.59 2.79
N ALA A 55 -16.87 -0.53 2.91
CA ALA A 55 -15.41 -0.60 2.72
C ALA A 55 -14.75 -1.45 3.82
N ARG A 56 -15.17 -1.25 5.08
CA ARG A 56 -14.69 -2.04 6.23
C ARG A 56 -15.12 -3.50 6.15
N LEU A 57 -16.30 -3.78 5.58
CA LEU A 57 -16.79 -5.15 5.36
C LEU A 57 -16.02 -5.84 4.23
N SER A 58 -15.79 -5.16 3.10
CA SER A 58 -14.98 -5.68 1.99
C SER A 58 -13.56 -6.04 2.42
N ASP A 59 -12.92 -5.21 3.26
CA ASP A 59 -11.55 -5.48 3.71
C ASP A 59 -11.46 -6.70 4.63
N LYS A 60 -12.48 -6.90 5.49
CA LYS A 60 -12.58 -8.12 6.29
C LYS A 60 -12.88 -9.35 5.43
N VAL A 61 -13.78 -9.22 4.45
CA VAL A 61 -14.12 -10.33 3.53
C VAL A 61 -12.93 -10.71 2.65
N ALA A 62 -12.15 -9.74 2.15
CA ALA A 62 -10.94 -9.98 1.39
C ALA A 62 -9.84 -10.68 2.22
N ALA A 63 -9.65 -10.26 3.47
CA ALA A 63 -8.70 -10.90 4.40
C ALA A 63 -9.12 -12.34 4.78
N VAL A 64 -10.42 -12.59 4.95
CA VAL A 64 -10.94 -13.94 5.27
C VAL A 64 -10.95 -14.85 4.04
N GLY A 65 -11.32 -14.33 2.87
CA GLY A 65 -11.38 -15.08 1.61
C GLY A 65 -10.00 -15.51 1.08
N GLY A 66 -8.92 -14.84 1.48
CA GLY A 66 -7.55 -15.19 1.09
C GLY A 66 -6.86 -16.27 1.95
N SER A 67 -7.51 -16.75 3.03
CA SER A 67 -6.90 -17.75 3.92
C SER A 67 -7.11 -19.18 3.43
N TRP A 68 -6.06 -19.99 3.47
CA TRP A 68 -6.12 -21.42 3.16
C TRP A 68 -7.15 -22.18 4.02
N SER A 69 -7.36 -21.75 5.28
CA SER A 69 -8.36 -22.35 6.17
C SER A 69 -9.80 -22.11 5.69
N PHE A 70 -10.07 -20.95 5.06
CA PHE A 70 -11.39 -20.65 4.50
C PHE A 70 -11.70 -21.54 3.29
N ILE A 71 -10.72 -21.75 2.41
CA ILE A 71 -10.86 -22.62 1.23
C ILE A 71 -11.19 -24.05 1.65
N ILE A 72 -10.49 -24.58 2.66
CA ILE A 72 -10.72 -25.94 3.18
C ILE A 72 -12.12 -26.05 3.79
N LEU A 73 -12.52 -25.12 4.66
CA LEU A 73 -13.84 -25.12 5.29
C LEU A 73 -14.96 -25.00 4.26
N PHE A 74 -14.82 -24.08 3.30
CA PHE A 74 -15.79 -23.87 2.22
C PHE A 74 -15.96 -25.13 1.37
N THR A 75 -14.86 -25.79 1.01
CA THR A 75 -14.89 -27.06 0.26
C THR A 75 -15.55 -28.17 1.06
N ALA A 76 -15.27 -28.28 2.37
CA ALA A 76 -15.90 -29.26 3.24
C ALA A 76 -17.42 -29.06 3.35
N VAL A 77 -17.89 -27.80 3.42
CA VAL A 77 -19.32 -27.47 3.42
C VAL A 77 -19.98 -27.84 2.10
N LEU A 78 -19.34 -27.56 0.96
CA LEU A 78 -19.87 -27.95 -0.36
C LEU A 78 -20.00 -29.47 -0.51
N LEU A 79 -18.97 -30.22 -0.11
CA LEU A 79 -19.00 -31.68 -0.12
C LEU A 79 -20.05 -32.24 0.84
N GLY A 80 -20.17 -31.64 2.03
CA GLY A 80 -21.22 -31.98 2.99
C GLY A 80 -22.62 -31.76 2.43
N TRP A 81 -22.84 -30.65 1.72
CA TRP A 81 -24.12 -30.36 1.06
C TRP A 81 -24.45 -31.35 -0.06
N MET A 82 -23.46 -31.68 -0.89
CA MET A 82 -23.59 -32.68 -1.96
C MET A 82 -23.91 -34.07 -1.39
N LEU A 83 -23.20 -34.50 -0.34
CA LEU A 83 -23.45 -35.79 0.31
C LEU A 83 -24.81 -35.84 1.00
N LEU A 84 -25.23 -34.76 1.66
CA LEU A 84 -26.53 -34.70 2.32
C LEU A 84 -27.68 -34.77 1.31
N ASN A 85 -27.61 -34.01 0.20
CA ASN A 85 -28.64 -34.04 -0.84
C ASN A 85 -28.66 -35.37 -1.61
N SER A 86 -27.50 -35.93 -1.96
CA SER A 86 -27.42 -37.17 -2.74
C SER A 86 -27.64 -38.45 -1.92
N ASP A 87 -27.17 -38.51 -0.67
CA ASP A 87 -27.14 -39.77 0.08
C ASP A 87 -28.24 -39.86 1.14
N VAL A 88 -28.61 -38.75 1.78
CA VAL A 88 -29.63 -38.73 2.82
C VAL A 88 -31.00 -38.37 2.23
N LEU A 89 -31.06 -37.25 1.52
CA LEU A 89 -32.32 -36.68 1.02
C LEU A 89 -32.84 -37.40 -0.23
N ALA A 90 -31.97 -37.85 -1.14
CA ALA A 90 -32.39 -38.63 -2.31
C ALA A 90 -32.90 -40.03 -1.92
N ARG A 91 -32.31 -40.67 -0.91
CA ARG A 91 -32.81 -41.96 -0.39
C ARG A 91 -34.19 -41.84 0.26
N TRP A 92 -34.56 -40.65 0.74
CA TRP A 92 -35.85 -40.35 1.37
C TRP A 92 -36.86 -39.72 0.39
N GLY A 93 -36.51 -39.58 -0.89
CA GLY A 93 -37.40 -39.02 -1.92
C GLY A 93 -37.68 -37.52 -1.79
N MET A 94 -36.95 -36.80 -0.92
CA MET A 94 -37.09 -35.35 -0.69
C MET A 94 -35.81 -34.60 -1.09
N ALA A 95 -35.14 -35.01 -2.18
CA ALA A 95 -33.96 -34.31 -2.68
C ALA A 95 -34.31 -32.87 -3.08
N PHE A 96 -33.80 -31.91 -2.30
CA PHE A 96 -34.01 -30.48 -2.50
C PHE A 96 -33.18 -29.95 -3.67
N ASP A 97 -31.95 -30.43 -3.82
CA ASP A 97 -31.05 -30.13 -4.96
C ASP A 97 -30.43 -31.44 -5.50
N PRO A 98 -31.17 -32.22 -6.31
CA PRO A 98 -30.67 -33.45 -6.91
C PRO A 98 -29.53 -33.17 -7.90
N TYR A 99 -28.66 -34.15 -8.14
CA TYR A 99 -27.68 -34.07 -9.23
C TYR A 99 -28.38 -33.70 -10.54
N PRO A 100 -28.00 -32.60 -11.23
CA PRO A 100 -26.66 -31.97 -11.27
C PRO A 100 -26.42 -30.73 -10.34
N PHE A 101 -27.18 -30.56 -9.25
CA PHE A 101 -27.03 -29.49 -8.24
C PHE A 101 -27.19 -28.06 -8.79
N ILE A 102 -28.35 -27.78 -9.40
CA ILE A 102 -28.63 -26.50 -10.07
C ILE A 102 -28.62 -25.34 -9.07
N PHE A 103 -29.13 -25.56 -7.86
CA PHE A 103 -29.19 -24.50 -6.86
C PHE A 103 -27.80 -24.13 -6.34
N LEU A 104 -26.98 -25.14 -6.02
CA LEU A 104 -25.59 -24.93 -5.61
C LEU A 104 -24.79 -24.22 -6.71
N ASN A 105 -24.99 -24.61 -7.98
CA ASN A 105 -24.33 -23.97 -9.12
C ASN A 105 -24.71 -22.47 -9.20
N LEU A 106 -25.99 -22.13 -9.11
CA LEU A 106 -26.48 -20.75 -9.15
C LEU A 106 -25.90 -19.90 -8.00
N MET A 107 -25.85 -20.46 -6.79
CA MET A 107 -25.24 -19.78 -5.64
C MET A 107 -23.75 -19.52 -5.86
N LEU A 108 -22.99 -20.52 -6.33
CA LEU A 108 -21.56 -20.36 -6.61
C LEU A 108 -21.30 -19.33 -7.71
N SER A 109 -22.09 -19.33 -8.79
CA SER A 109 -21.96 -18.34 -9.87
C SER A 109 -22.20 -16.92 -9.36
N THR A 110 -23.21 -16.73 -8.51
CA THR A 110 -23.52 -15.42 -7.92
C THR A 110 -22.42 -14.97 -6.95
N LEU A 111 -21.91 -15.89 -6.14
CA LEU A 111 -20.80 -15.63 -5.22
C LEU A 111 -19.54 -15.19 -5.98
N ALA A 112 -19.19 -15.90 -7.04
CA ALA A 112 -18.05 -15.57 -7.90
C ALA A 112 -18.23 -14.22 -8.60
N ALA A 113 -19.44 -13.94 -9.11
CA ALA A 113 -19.76 -12.67 -9.76
C ALA A 113 -19.59 -11.46 -8.82
N VAL A 114 -19.94 -11.60 -7.54
CA VAL A 114 -19.73 -10.55 -6.52
C VAL A 114 -18.28 -10.49 -6.05
N GLN A 115 -17.56 -11.62 -6.04
CA GLN A 115 -16.14 -11.67 -5.65
C GLN A 115 -15.25 -10.88 -6.60
N ALA A 116 -15.45 -10.97 -7.93
CA ALA A 116 -14.56 -10.31 -8.89
C ALA A 116 -14.45 -8.78 -8.70
N PRO A 117 -15.56 -8.01 -8.56
CA PRO A 117 -15.49 -6.59 -8.25
C PRO A 117 -14.87 -6.28 -6.90
N ILE A 118 -15.15 -7.07 -5.86
CA ILE A 118 -14.56 -6.87 -4.51
C ILE A 118 -13.04 -7.05 -4.58
N ILE A 119 -12.58 -8.10 -5.26
CA ILE A 119 -11.16 -8.35 -5.51
C ILE A 119 -10.57 -7.17 -6.28
N MET A 120 -11.21 -6.71 -7.36
CA MET A 120 -10.73 -5.59 -8.16
C MET A 120 -10.68 -4.28 -7.36
N MET A 121 -11.64 -4.01 -6.48
CA MET A 121 -11.62 -2.85 -5.57
C MET A 121 -10.47 -2.94 -4.56
N SER A 122 -10.24 -4.12 -3.97
CA SER A 122 -9.12 -4.33 -3.05
C SER A 122 -7.76 -4.18 -3.75
N GLN A 123 -7.66 -4.64 -5.00
CA GLN A 123 -6.48 -4.50 -5.85
C GLN A 123 -6.25 -3.03 -6.24
N ASN A 124 -7.28 -2.29 -6.64
CA ASN A 124 -7.15 -0.86 -6.96
C ASN A 124 -6.60 -0.06 -5.77
N ARG A 125 -7.08 -0.36 -4.56
CA ARG A 125 -6.59 0.30 -3.34
C ARG A 125 -5.15 -0.08 -3.02
N ALA A 126 -4.78 -1.36 -3.16
CA ALA A 126 -3.41 -1.80 -2.99
C ALA A 126 -2.47 -1.13 -4.01
N ALA A 127 -2.85 -1.09 -5.28
CA ALA A 127 -2.08 -0.46 -6.35
C ALA A 127 -1.89 1.05 -6.13
N ALA A 128 -2.91 1.74 -5.58
CA ALA A 128 -2.80 3.15 -5.22
C ALA A 128 -1.73 3.38 -4.13
N LYS A 129 -1.70 2.53 -3.09
CA LYS A 129 -0.69 2.56 -2.03
C LYS A 129 0.70 2.23 -2.57
N ASP A 130 0.82 1.20 -3.39
CA ASP A 130 2.10 0.80 -4.01
C ASP A 130 2.67 1.91 -4.89
N ARG A 131 1.82 2.62 -5.65
CA ARG A 131 2.25 3.76 -6.48
C ARG A 131 2.83 4.90 -5.64
N ILE A 132 2.26 5.15 -4.45
CA ILE A 132 2.77 6.17 -3.53
C ILE A 132 4.12 5.73 -2.94
N ALA A 133 4.21 4.48 -2.47
CA ALA A 133 5.44 3.92 -1.92
C ALA A 133 6.59 3.94 -2.94
N ALA A 134 6.34 3.50 -4.18
CA ALA A 134 7.33 3.55 -5.25
C ALA A 134 7.82 4.98 -5.55
N GLY A 135 6.93 5.97 -5.42
CA GLY A 135 7.30 7.38 -5.56
C GLY A 135 8.20 7.89 -4.44
N LEU A 136 8.00 7.42 -3.21
CA LEU A 136 8.86 7.75 -2.05
C LEU A 136 10.24 7.11 -2.18
N ASP A 137 10.28 5.83 -2.56
CA ASP A 137 11.54 5.12 -2.77
C ASP A 137 12.40 5.80 -3.83
N TYR A 138 11.78 6.30 -4.91
CA TYR A 138 12.48 7.06 -5.93
C TYR A 138 13.11 8.37 -5.39
N GLU A 139 12.40 9.09 -4.53
CA GLU A 139 12.89 10.33 -3.93
C GLU A 139 14.02 10.09 -2.93
N ILE A 140 13.89 9.07 -2.08
CA ILE A 140 14.96 8.64 -1.17
C ILE A 140 16.22 8.28 -1.98
N ASN A 141 16.04 7.58 -3.10
CA ASN A 141 17.16 7.22 -3.96
C ASN A 141 17.85 8.45 -4.58
N LEU A 142 17.09 9.44 -5.08
CA LEU A 142 17.65 10.70 -5.57
C LEU A 142 18.39 11.48 -4.48
N ARG A 143 17.85 11.50 -3.25
CA ARG A 143 18.52 12.15 -2.12
C ARG A 143 19.82 11.44 -1.75
N ALA A 144 19.82 10.11 -1.72
CA ALA A 144 21.02 9.33 -1.48
C ALA A 144 22.09 9.58 -2.55
N GLU A 145 21.70 9.70 -3.82
CA GLU A 145 22.61 10.03 -4.92
C GLU A 145 23.26 11.42 -4.74
N LEU A 146 22.48 12.43 -4.33
CA LEU A 146 23.01 13.77 -3.99
C LEU A 146 23.97 13.76 -2.80
N GLU A 147 23.65 13.01 -1.74
CA GLU A 147 24.51 12.88 -0.58
C GLU A 147 25.84 12.18 -0.95
N ILE A 148 25.80 11.17 -1.84
CA ILE A 148 27.01 10.51 -2.36
C ILE A 148 27.86 11.49 -3.17
N MET A 149 27.27 12.30 -4.06
CA MET A 149 28.01 13.31 -4.81
C MET A 149 28.72 14.31 -3.90
N ARG A 150 28.02 14.80 -2.85
CA ARG A 150 28.61 15.71 -1.85
C ARG A 150 29.71 15.07 -1.02
N LEU A 151 29.58 13.78 -0.69
CA LEU A 151 30.64 13.03 -0.03
C LEU A 151 31.87 12.90 -0.92
N HIS A 152 31.67 12.64 -2.22
CA HIS A 152 32.77 12.56 -3.20
C HIS A 152 33.56 13.87 -3.25
N GLU A 153 32.85 15.00 -3.35
CA GLU A 153 33.48 16.32 -3.39
C GLU A 153 34.26 16.64 -2.11
N LYS A 154 33.74 16.28 -0.93
CA LYS A 154 34.49 16.42 0.34
C LYS A 154 35.72 15.54 0.40
N VAL A 155 35.65 14.31 -0.13
CA VAL A 155 36.81 13.40 -0.21
C VAL A 155 37.88 13.95 -1.14
N ASP A 156 37.49 14.53 -2.28
CA ASP A 156 38.41 15.17 -3.22
C ASP A 156 39.10 16.38 -2.57
N GLN A 157 38.35 17.24 -1.88
CA GLN A 157 38.90 18.37 -1.13
C GLN A 157 39.91 17.94 -0.06
N LEU A 158 39.58 16.89 0.71
CA LEU A 158 40.50 16.33 1.71
C LEU A 158 41.76 15.75 1.05
N THR A 159 41.61 15.08 -0.10
CA THR A 159 42.73 14.50 -0.84
C THR A 159 43.69 15.58 -1.32
N GLU A 160 43.16 16.69 -1.85
CA GLU A 160 43.98 17.85 -2.25
C GLU A 160 44.65 18.54 -1.06
N ALA A 161 43.94 18.71 0.07
CA ALA A 161 44.53 19.27 1.29
C ALA A 161 45.69 18.42 1.83
N VAL A 162 45.55 17.08 1.82
CA VAL A 162 46.62 16.15 2.23
C VAL A 162 47.82 16.21 1.28
N LYS A 163 47.59 16.32 -0.04
CA LYS A 163 48.67 16.52 -1.01
C LYS A 163 49.40 17.83 -0.73
N ALA A 164 48.68 18.93 -0.48
CA ALA A 164 49.28 20.24 -0.17
C ALA A 164 50.15 20.19 1.11
N LEU A 165 49.72 19.46 2.15
CA LEU A 165 50.50 19.24 3.38
C LEU A 165 51.78 18.44 3.15
N LYS A 166 51.77 17.44 2.24
CA LYS A 166 52.97 16.66 1.90
C LYS A 166 54.00 17.43 1.06
N VAL A 167 53.64 18.58 0.50
CA VAL A 167 54.51 19.40 -0.37
C VAL A 167 55.26 20.48 0.43
N GLN A 168 54.95 20.70 1.71
CA GLN A 168 55.75 21.57 2.58
C GLN A 168 56.97 20.81 3.13
N PRO A 169 58.21 21.27 2.83
CA PRO A 169 59.46 20.65 3.29
C PRO A 169 59.76 20.89 4.78
#